data_AF-A0A4R1XX91-F1
#
_entry.id   AF-A0A4R1XX91-F1
#
_cell.length_a   1.000
_cell.length_b   1.000
_cell.length_c   1.000
_cell.angle_alpha   90.00
_cell.angle_beta   90.00
_cell.angle_gamma   90.00
#
_symmetry.space_group_name_H-M   'P 1'
#
loop_
_entity.id
_entity.type
_entity.pdbx_description
1 polymer ?
#
loop_
_entity_poly.entity_id
_entity_poly.type
_entity_poly.pdbx_seq_one_letter_code
_entity_poly.pdbx_strand_id
1 'polypeptide(L)'
;MHEFSIAAIPADGIGPEVIGAGILVLEALAQRRGDIRLKFHKFEWGSDYYKHYGIMMPQDGLEQLKRFDAIFFGAVGAVDVPDHVTLWGLRLPICQGFDQYANVRPTKILPGITSPLAQCRFGRSGLGDRSREL
;
A
#
# COMPACT_ATOMS: atom_id res chain seq x y z
N MET A 1 -0.40 -26.22 12.07
CA MET A 1 -1.02 -25.30 11.10
C MET A 1 -1.15 -23.95 11.77
N HIS A 2 -0.41 -22.95 11.30
CA HIS A 2 -0.46 -21.59 11.83
C HIS A 2 -1.55 -20.82 11.11
N GLU A 3 -2.46 -20.19 11.87
CA GLU A 3 -3.54 -19.39 11.32
C GLU A 3 -3.25 -17.91 11.57
N PHE A 4 -3.36 -17.08 10.53
CA PHE A 4 -3.23 -15.63 10.62
C PHE A 4 -4.52 -14.95 10.15
N SER A 5 -5.01 -14.01 10.95
CA SER A 5 -6.14 -13.14 10.63
C SER A 5 -5.63 -11.84 10.04
N ILE A 6 -6.06 -11.52 8.83
CA ILE A 6 -5.60 -10.36 8.06
C ILE A 6 -6.78 -9.42 7.80
N ALA A 7 -6.65 -8.17 8.22
CA ALA A 7 -7.58 -7.11 7.86
C ALA A 7 -7.28 -6.62 6.43
N ALA A 8 -8.14 -6.95 5.47
CA ALA A 8 -8.02 -6.46 4.11
C ALA A 8 -8.80 -5.14 3.97
N ILE A 9 -8.11 -4.05 3.63
CA ILE A 9 -8.70 -2.72 3.44
C ILE A 9 -8.37 -2.27 2.02
N PRO A 10 -9.22 -2.56 1.01
CA PRO A 10 -8.91 -2.20 -0.36
C PRO A 10 -9.01 -0.70 -0.62
N ALA A 11 -9.92 -0.02 0.07
CA ALA A 11 -10.19 1.40 -0.06
C ALA A 11 -10.54 1.82 -1.50
N ASP A 12 -9.73 2.66 -2.14
CA ASP A 12 -10.13 3.47 -3.27
C ASP A 12 -9.40 3.13 -4.58
N GLY A 13 -9.95 3.62 -5.69
CA GLY A 13 -9.33 3.53 -7.02
C GLY A 13 -9.03 2.09 -7.43
N ILE A 14 -7.76 1.80 -7.75
CA ILE A 14 -7.31 0.45 -8.11
C ILE A 14 -7.18 -0.51 -6.91
N GLY A 15 -7.38 -0.01 -5.69
CA GLY A 15 -7.20 -0.78 -4.44
C GLY A 15 -7.99 -2.09 -4.40
N PRO A 16 -9.31 -2.10 -4.68
CA PRO A 16 -10.12 -3.32 -4.79
C PRO A 16 -9.55 -4.38 -5.73
N GLU A 17 -9.12 -3.98 -6.93
CA GLU A 17 -8.57 -4.88 -7.94
C GLU A 17 -7.24 -5.48 -7.49
N VAL A 18 -6.33 -4.64 -6.96
CA VAL A 18 -5.00 -5.07 -6.52
C VAL A 18 -5.07 -5.96 -5.28
N ILE A 19 -5.89 -5.60 -4.28
CA ILE A 19 -6.07 -6.44 -3.08
C ILE A 19 -6.73 -7.76 -3.43
N GLY A 20 -7.74 -7.76 -4.31
CA GLY A 20 -8.38 -8.99 -4.78
C GLY A 20 -7.38 -9.94 -5.45
N ALA A 21 -6.57 -9.43 -6.39
CA ALA A 21 -5.52 -10.22 -7.03
C ALA A 21 -4.46 -10.71 -6.02
N GLY A 22 -4.06 -9.88 -5.06
CA GLY A 22 -3.13 -10.25 -4.00
C GLY A 22 -3.64 -11.39 -3.12
N ILE A 23 -4.92 -11.36 -2.73
CA ILE A 23 -5.54 -12.43 -1.95
C ILE A 23 -5.50 -13.76 -2.71
N LEU A 24 -5.83 -13.77 -4.02
CA LEU A 24 -5.76 -15.00 -4.83
C LEU A 24 -4.36 -15.64 -4.82
N VAL A 25 -3.31 -14.82 -4.94
CA VAL A 25 -1.92 -15.28 -4.88
C VAL A 25 -1.56 -15.82 -3.49
N LEU A 26 -1.96 -15.12 -2.43
CA LEU A 26 -1.70 -15.52 -1.05
C LEU A 26 -2.43 -16.83 -0.67
N GLU A 27 -3.66 -17.01 -1.15
CA GLU A 27 -4.41 -18.26 -0.98
C GLU A 27 -3.74 -19.42 -1.69
N ALA A 28 -3.32 -19.24 -2.96
CA ALA A 28 -2.58 -20.26 -3.70
C ALA A 28 -1.26 -20.63 -3.00
N LEU A 29 -0.55 -19.64 -2.45
CA LEU A 29 0.67 -19.86 -1.66
C LEU A 29 0.38 -20.66 -0.38
N ALA A 30 -0.66 -20.28 0.38
CA ALA A 30 -1.05 -20.97 1.60
C ALA A 30 -1.41 -22.44 1.32
N GLN A 31 -2.18 -22.70 0.26
CA GLN A 31 -2.51 -24.06 -0.19
C GLN A 31 -1.25 -24.87 -0.54
N ARG A 32 -0.33 -24.26 -1.30
CA ARG A 32 0.92 -24.93 -1.70
C ARG A 32 1.84 -25.24 -0.53
N ARG A 33 1.84 -24.36 0.49
CA ARG A 33 2.65 -24.52 1.69
C ARG A 33 2.09 -25.57 2.65
N GLY A 34 0.77 -25.61 2.83
CA GLY A 34 0.08 -26.59 3.67
C GLY A 34 0.27 -26.43 5.19
N ASP A 35 1.20 -25.59 5.64
CA ASP A 35 1.50 -25.34 7.06
C ASP A 35 0.90 -24.03 7.60
N ILE A 36 0.39 -23.17 6.69
CA ILE A 36 -0.16 -21.84 6.99
C ILE A 36 -1.59 -21.72 6.46
N ARG A 37 -2.45 -21.05 7.22
CA ARG A 37 -3.79 -20.62 6.83
C ARG A 37 -3.93 -19.12 6.99
N LEU A 38 -4.43 -18.46 5.95
CA LEU A 38 -4.69 -17.01 5.95
C LEU A 38 -6.20 -16.80 5.94
N LYS A 39 -6.71 -16.00 6.88
CA LYS A 39 -8.11 -15.59 6.95
C LYS A 39 -8.21 -14.10 6.72
N PHE A 40 -8.84 -13.71 5.61
CA PHE A 40 -9.06 -12.30 5.29
C PHE A 40 -10.42 -11.84 5.79
N HIS A 41 -10.44 -10.70 6.49
CA HIS A 41 -11.67 -9.95 6.76
C HIS A 41 -11.61 -8.65 5.98
N LYS A 42 -12.57 -8.46 5.07
CA LYS A 42 -12.61 -7.27 4.21
C LYS A 42 -13.36 -6.14 4.92
N PHE A 43 -12.73 -4.97 4.96
CA PHE A 43 -13.34 -3.73 5.40
C PHE A 43 -13.61 -2.85 4.17
N GLU A 44 -14.85 -2.40 4.00
CA GLU A 44 -15.26 -1.52 2.91
C GLU A 44 -14.93 -0.04 3.18
N TRP A 45 -13.93 0.24 4.03
CA TRP A 45 -13.53 1.61 4.40
C TRP A 45 -12.81 2.29 3.24
N GLY A 46 -13.12 3.56 3.00
CA GLY A 46 -12.65 4.31 1.84
C GLY A 46 -13.55 5.51 1.54
N SER A 47 -13.34 6.11 0.39
CA SER A 47 -14.07 7.29 -0.10
C SER A 47 -15.55 6.99 -0.33
N ASP A 48 -15.92 5.78 -0.77
CA ASP A 48 -17.34 5.38 -0.89
C ASP A 48 -18.02 5.23 0.48
N TYR A 49 -17.30 4.69 1.47
CA TYR A 49 -17.75 4.67 2.87
C TYR A 49 -17.93 6.09 3.40
N TYR A 50 -17.00 6.99 3.10
CA TYR A 50 -17.14 8.41 3.44
C TYR A 50 -18.34 9.07 2.77
N LYS A 51 -18.60 8.80 1.49
CA LYS A 51 -19.78 9.35 0.79
C LYS A 51 -21.10 8.88 1.41
N HIS A 52 -21.11 7.68 1.99
CA HIS A 52 -22.29 7.12 2.64
C HIS A 52 -22.45 7.55 4.11
N TYR A 53 -21.36 7.57 4.89
CA TYR A 53 -21.38 7.73 6.34
C TYR A 53 -20.78 9.06 6.85
N GLY A 54 -20.17 9.85 5.98
CA GLY A 54 -19.49 11.12 6.33
C GLY A 54 -18.14 10.94 7.04
N ILE A 55 -17.69 9.70 7.23
CA ILE A 55 -16.41 9.34 7.87
C ILE A 55 -15.72 8.26 7.03
N MET A 56 -14.38 8.23 6.97
CA MET A 56 -13.65 7.25 6.16
C MET A 56 -13.51 5.87 6.83
N MET A 57 -13.57 5.84 8.15
CA MET A 57 -13.43 4.68 9.03
C MET A 57 -14.26 4.94 10.30
N PRO A 58 -14.94 3.94 10.87
CA PRO A 58 -15.67 4.12 12.12
C PRO A 58 -14.72 4.49 13.27
N GLN A 59 -15.25 5.16 14.30
CA GLN A 59 -14.45 5.67 15.42
C GLN A 59 -13.71 4.57 16.19
N ASP A 60 -14.27 3.36 16.25
CA ASP A 60 -13.67 2.17 16.84
C ASP A 60 -12.80 1.37 15.86
N GLY A 61 -12.51 1.91 14.67
CA GLY A 61 -11.79 1.20 13.61
C GLY A 61 -10.42 0.68 14.04
N LEU A 62 -9.66 1.43 14.86
CA LEU A 62 -8.40 0.93 15.43
C LEU A 62 -8.62 -0.25 16.37
N GLU A 63 -9.66 -0.24 17.21
CA GLU A 63 -10.00 -1.36 18.10
C GLU A 63 -10.47 -2.59 17.33
N GLN A 64 -11.12 -2.40 16.17
CA GLN A 64 -11.44 -3.50 15.26
C GLN A 64 -10.16 -4.08 14.65
N LEU A 65 -9.24 -3.23 14.16
CA LEU A 65 -7.99 -3.65 13.53
C LEU A 65 -6.99 -4.30 14.50
N LYS A 66 -6.99 -3.93 15.78
CA LYS A 66 -6.13 -4.55 16.83
C LYS A 66 -6.30 -6.06 16.96
N ARG A 67 -7.42 -6.61 16.49
CA ARG A 67 -7.75 -8.03 16.57
C ARG A 67 -7.09 -8.87 15.48
N PHE A 68 -6.43 -8.23 14.52
CA PHE A 68 -5.80 -8.87 13.36
C PHE A 68 -4.28 -8.89 13.51
N ASP A 69 -3.66 -9.92 12.94
CA ASP A 69 -2.21 -10.10 12.94
C ASP A 69 -1.52 -9.14 11.95
N ALA A 70 -2.22 -8.75 10.88
CA ALA A 70 -1.72 -7.84 9.86
C ALA A 70 -2.83 -7.05 9.16
N ILE A 71 -2.46 -5.93 8.57
CA ILE A 71 -3.33 -5.11 7.71
C ILE A 71 -2.80 -5.22 6.27
N PHE A 72 -3.64 -5.66 5.35
CA PHE A 72 -3.38 -5.68 3.92
C PHE A 72 -4.15 -4.52 3.25
N PHE A 73 -3.45 -3.40 3.06
CA PHE A 73 -4.03 -2.12 2.65
C PHE A 73 -3.80 -1.84 1.16
N GLY A 74 -4.83 -1.37 0.48
CA GLY A 74 -4.81 -1.00 -0.94
C GLY A 74 -4.35 0.44 -1.17
N ALA A 75 -5.15 1.21 -1.90
CA ALA A 75 -4.88 2.62 -2.20
C ALA A 75 -5.96 3.50 -1.57
N VAL A 76 -5.63 4.73 -1.22
CA VAL A 76 -6.59 5.68 -0.65
C VAL A 76 -6.53 7.00 -1.42
N GLY A 77 -7.70 7.60 -1.65
CA GLY A 77 -7.84 8.85 -2.39
C GLY A 77 -8.90 8.76 -3.48
N ALA A 78 -9.61 9.85 -3.71
CA ALA A 78 -10.60 9.99 -4.76
C ALA A 78 -10.54 11.39 -5.35
N VAL A 79 -10.78 11.53 -6.65
CA VAL A 79 -10.70 12.83 -7.35
C VAL A 79 -11.70 13.84 -6.80
N ASP A 80 -12.84 13.36 -6.29
CA ASP A 80 -13.94 14.17 -5.77
C ASP A 80 -13.92 14.36 -4.24
N VAL A 81 -12.92 13.83 -3.54
CA VAL A 81 -12.78 13.98 -2.08
C VAL A 81 -11.41 14.59 -1.76
N PRO A 82 -11.33 15.70 -1.00
CA PRO A 82 -10.04 16.32 -0.68
C PRO A 82 -9.07 15.34 -0.01
N ASP A 83 -7.80 15.35 -0.43
CA ASP A 83 -6.77 14.43 0.09
C ASP A 83 -6.61 14.47 1.60
N HIS A 84 -6.77 15.65 2.21
CA HIS A 84 -6.69 15.76 3.67
C HIS A 84 -7.82 14.99 4.36
N VAL A 85 -9.00 14.84 3.75
CA VAL A 85 -10.08 14.02 4.29
C VAL A 85 -9.73 12.55 4.17
N THR A 86 -9.31 12.11 2.98
CA THR A 86 -9.06 10.68 2.72
C THR A 86 -7.84 10.15 3.50
N LEU A 87 -6.76 10.92 3.58
CA LEU A 87 -5.54 10.53 4.30
C LEU A 87 -5.70 10.61 5.82
N TRP A 88 -6.23 11.72 6.36
CA TRP A 88 -6.40 11.90 7.80
C TRP A 88 -7.60 11.16 8.37
N GLY A 89 -8.55 10.73 7.53
CA GLY A 89 -9.69 9.92 7.96
C GLY A 89 -9.41 8.41 8.01
N LEU A 90 -8.36 7.92 7.33
CA LEU A 90 -8.11 6.49 7.19
C LEU A 90 -6.64 6.11 7.40
N ARG A 91 -5.76 6.47 6.45
CA ARG A 91 -4.39 5.94 6.41
C ARG A 91 -3.51 6.44 7.55
N LEU A 92 -3.57 7.74 7.85
CA LEU A 92 -2.75 8.36 8.90
C LEU A 92 -3.18 7.93 10.31
N PRO A 93 -4.49 7.88 10.66
CA PRO A 93 -4.93 7.32 11.94
C PRO A 93 -4.43 5.90 12.19
N ILE A 94 -4.46 5.04 11.17
CA ILE A 94 -3.92 3.66 11.27
C ILE A 94 -2.41 3.70 11.53
N CYS A 95 -1.67 4.48 10.74
CA CYS A 95 -0.21 4.55 10.85
C CYS A 95 0.24 5.05 12.23
N GLN A 96 -0.36 6.15 12.67
CA GLN A 96 -0.02 6.81 13.94
C GLN A 96 -0.56 6.01 15.13
N GLY A 97 -1.78 5.48 15.02
CA GLY A 97 -2.43 4.71 16.08
C GLY A 97 -1.77 3.36 16.39
N PHE A 98 -1.04 2.79 15.43
CA PHE A 98 -0.36 1.50 15.58
C PHE A 98 1.16 1.56 15.72
N ASP A 99 1.76 2.73 15.86
CA ASP A 99 3.20 2.74 16.04
C ASP A 99 3.97 2.44 14.73
N GLN A 100 3.36 2.65 13.54
CA GLN A 100 3.93 2.19 12.27
C GLN A 100 5.05 3.14 11.79
N TYR A 101 6.08 3.32 12.60
CA TYR A 101 7.18 4.26 12.38
C TYR A 101 8.10 3.84 11.21
N ALA A 102 8.24 2.54 10.96
CA ALA A 102 9.12 2.01 9.93
C ALA A 102 8.39 1.86 8.59
N ASN A 103 8.85 2.58 7.56
CA ASN A 103 8.34 2.43 6.20
C ASN A 103 9.43 1.85 5.28
N VAL A 104 9.33 0.55 4.98
CA VAL A 104 10.28 -0.15 4.12
C VAL A 104 9.74 -0.18 2.68
N ARG A 105 10.52 0.34 1.72
CA ARG A 105 10.15 0.39 0.28
C ARG A 105 11.24 -0.24 -0.61
N PRO A 106 11.31 -1.57 -0.69
CA PRO A 106 12.30 -2.24 -1.53
C PRO A 106 12.12 -1.83 -3.00
N THR A 107 13.22 -1.45 -3.66
CA THR A 107 13.22 -1.07 -5.08
C THR A 107 14.22 -1.94 -5.83
N LYS A 108 13.76 -2.61 -6.90
CA LYS A 108 14.59 -3.46 -7.75
C LYS A 108 14.10 -3.40 -9.20
N ILE A 109 15.03 -3.29 -10.14
CA ILE A 109 14.75 -3.49 -11.56
C ILE A 109 14.70 -5.00 -11.81
N LEU A 110 13.56 -5.51 -12.27
CA LEU A 110 13.40 -6.93 -12.57
C LEU A 110 14.08 -7.27 -13.91
N PRO A 111 14.58 -8.51 -14.07
CA PRO A 111 15.09 -8.98 -15.36
C PRO A 111 14.06 -8.75 -16.48
N GLY A 112 14.50 -8.19 -17.61
CA GLY A 112 13.64 -7.87 -18.75
C GLY A 112 13.01 -6.47 -18.72
N ILE A 113 13.15 -5.69 -17.64
CA ILE A 113 12.65 -4.31 -17.57
C ILE A 113 13.81 -3.32 -17.80
N THR A 114 13.67 -2.44 -18.79
CA THR A 114 14.60 -1.32 -19.00
C THR A 114 14.24 -0.15 -18.08
N SER A 115 15.22 0.33 -17.31
CA SER A 115 15.03 1.51 -16.44
C SER A 115 14.75 2.76 -17.28
N PRO A 116 13.81 3.64 -16.85
CA PRO A 116 13.65 4.97 -17.46
C PRO A 116 14.92 5.81 -17.42
N LEU A 117 15.84 5.53 -16.50
CA LEU A 117 17.12 6.22 -16.37
C LEU A 117 18.23 5.62 -17.26
N ALA A 118 17.98 4.54 -18.00
CA ALA A 118 19.00 3.85 -18.80
C ALA A 118 19.63 4.74 -19.88
N GLN A 119 18.92 5.78 -20.32
CA GLN A 119 19.38 6.72 -21.34
C GLN A 119 19.63 8.13 -20.78
N CYS A 120 19.46 8.34 -19.46
CA CYS A 120 19.77 9.61 -18.85
C CYS A 120 21.28 9.85 -18.89
N ARG A 121 21.69 10.91 -19.62
CA ARG A 121 23.06 11.38 -19.57
C ARG A 121 23.29 12.00 -18.20
N PHE A 122 24.37 11.61 -17.51
CA PHE A 122 24.83 12.34 -16.33
C PHE A 122 25.02 13.80 -16.73
N GLY A 123 24.42 14.72 -15.98
CA GLY A 123 24.59 16.14 -16.23
C GLY A 123 26.07 16.49 -16.17
N ARG A 124 26.66 16.87 -17.31
CA ARG A 124 27.78 17.81 -17.28
C ARG A 124 27.19 19.07 -16.65
N SER A 125 27.49 19.31 -15.38
CA SER A 125 27.40 20.68 -14.85
C SER A 125 28.14 21.57 -15.85
N GLY A 126 27.63 22.76 -16.13
CA GLY A 126 28.19 23.71 -17.10
C GLY A 126 29.60 24.24 -16.76
N LEU A 127 30.42 23.50 -16.02
CA LEU A 127 31.86 23.70 -15.95
C LEU A 127 32.50 22.82 -17.03
N GLY A 128 32.92 23.46 -18.11
CA GLY A 128 33.62 22.83 -19.21
C GLY A 128 34.78 21.96 -18.73
N ASP A 129 34.83 20.75 -19.28
CA ASP A 129 35.99 19.87 -19.26
C ASP A 129 37.13 20.55 -20.03
N ARG A 130 37.87 21.44 -19.35
CA ARG A 130 39.12 22.06 -19.84
C ARG A 130 40.34 21.20 -19.51
N SER A 131 40.25 19.88 -19.65
CA SER A 131 41.38 18.97 -19.39
C SER A 131 41.92 18.27 -20.65
N ARG A 132 41.52 18.71 -21.84
CA ARG A 132 42.11 18.25 -23.11
C ARG A 132 42.54 19.40 -24.02
N GLU A 133 43.43 20.25 -23.50
CA GLU A 133 44.36 21.06 -24.27
C GLU A 133 45.58 21.24 -23.37
N LEU A 134 46.53 20.30 -23.48
CA LEU A 134 47.99 20.42 -23.32
C LEU A 134 48.61 19.03 -23.55
#